data_AF-A0A968NPU6-F1
#
_entry.id   AF-A0A968NPU6-F1
#
_cell.length_a   1.000
_cell.length_b   1.000
_cell.length_c   1.000
_cell.angle_alpha   90.00
_cell.angle_beta   90.00
_cell.angle_gamma   90.00
#
_symmetry.space_group_name_H-M   'P 1'
#
loop_
_entity.id
_entity.type
_entity.pdbx_description
1 polymer ?
#
loop_
_entity_poly.entity_id
_entity_poly.type
_entity_poly.pdbx_seq_one_letter_code
_entity_poly.pdbx_strand_id
1 'polypeptide(L)'
;MLGSVMMIFGSVSRLGIFCLPLVFIFRYLLTNLFRPWIHFVISSISIFGGLIALNLIDILQTFQDRFTKARSGSSKVRAALQRMAFEYWKLNPIWGYGRLEEKGPAALGFKQIGSHHTWYGILYTHGIVGFVALF
;
A
#
# COMPACT_ATOMS: atom_id res chain seq x y z
N MET A 1 24.60 3.36 -10.25
CA MET A 1 24.22 3.30 -8.82
C MET A 1 24.51 4.60 -8.08
N LEU A 2 25.68 5.24 -8.25
CA LEU A 2 26.01 6.49 -7.53
C LEU A 2 25.00 7.63 -7.75
N GLY A 3 24.55 7.86 -8.99
CA GLY A 3 23.53 8.87 -9.29
C GLY A 3 22.16 8.59 -8.65
N SER A 4 21.72 7.33 -8.61
CA SER A 4 20.47 6.93 -7.96
C SER A 4 20.54 7.10 -6.44
N VAL A 5 21.69 6.81 -5.83
CA VAL A 5 21.92 7.03 -4.40
C VAL A 5 21.90 8.52 -4.08
N MET A 6 22.56 9.36 -4.90
CA MET A 6 22.52 10.82 -4.74
C MET A 6 21.11 11.41 -4.91
N MET A 7 20.31 10.89 -5.85
CA MET A 7 18.90 11.30 -5.99
C MET A 7 18.06 10.95 -4.74
N ILE A 8 18.29 9.80 -4.13
CA ILE A 8 17.56 9.39 -2.91
C ILE A 8 17.93 10.29 -1.73
N PHE A 9 19.21 10.63 -1.56
CA PHE A 9 19.64 11.58 -0.52
C PHE A 9 19.14 13.01 -0.79
N GLY A 10 19.15 13.46 -2.05
CA GLY A 10 18.62 14.77 -2.45
C GLY A 10 17.10 14.90 -2.28
N SER A 11 16.36 13.79 -2.40
CA SER A 11 14.90 13.75 -2.25
C SER A 11 14.42 13.79 -0.79
N VAL A 12 15.31 13.65 0.21
CA VAL A 12 14.98 13.60 1.66
C VAL A 12 13.83 12.63 1.99
N SER A 13 13.69 11.55 1.20
CA SER A 13 12.64 10.56 1.41
C SER A 13 13.08 9.58 2.48
N ARG A 14 12.45 9.63 3.66
CA ARG A 14 12.69 8.68 4.76
C ARG A 14 12.53 7.23 4.30
N LEU A 15 11.54 6.98 3.42
CA LEU A 15 11.28 5.64 2.87
C LEU A 15 12.36 5.24 1.85
N GLY A 16 12.84 6.18 1.03
CA GLY A 16 13.93 5.94 0.08
C GLY A 16 15.22 5.49 0.76
N ILE A 17 15.57 6.10 1.90
CA ILE A 17 16.76 5.73 2.69
C ILE A 17 16.64 4.30 3.23
N PHE A 18 15.46 3.90 3.71
CA PHE A 18 15.23 2.51 4.14
C PHE A 18 15.27 1.51 2.98
N CYS A 19 14.87 1.92 1.78
CA CYS A 19 14.82 1.04 0.62
C CYS A 19 16.22 0.77 0.01
N LEU A 20 17.17 1.70 0.19
CA LEU A 20 18.55 1.55 -0.32
C LEU A 20 19.24 0.23 0.11
N PRO A 21 19.36 -0.11 1.41
CA PRO A 21 19.99 -1.36 1.82
C PRO A 21 19.24 -2.59 1.27
N LEU A 22 17.91 -2.52 1.18
CA LEU A 22 17.09 -3.59 0.62
C LEU A 22 17.48 -3.88 -0.84
N VAL A 23 17.65 -2.83 -1.66
CA VAL A 23 18.04 -2.95 -3.07
C VAL A 23 19.43 -3.58 -3.21
N PHE A 24 20.39 -3.22 -2.35
CA PHE A 24 21.72 -3.83 -2.36
C PHE A 24 21.68 -5.32 -2.02
N ILE A 25 20.94 -5.70 -0.97
CA ILE A 25 20.77 -7.10 -0.57
C ILE A 25 20.11 -7.90 -1.69
N PHE A 26 19.05 -7.35 -2.29
CA PHE A 26 18.30 -8.02 -3.36
C PHE A 26 19.16 -8.21 -4.62
N ARG A 27 19.92 -7.17 -5.03
CA ARG A 27 20.87 -7.27 -6.15
C ARG A 27 21.93 -8.33 -5.89
N TYR A 28 22.51 -8.35 -4.68
CA TYR A 28 23.53 -9.33 -4.30
C TYR A 28 22.98 -10.75 -4.37
N LEU A 29 21.76 -10.96 -3.85
CA LEU A 29 21.06 -12.24 -3.91
C LEU A 29 20.87 -12.69 -5.36
N LEU A 30 20.24 -11.86 -6.20
CA LEU A 30 19.96 -12.14 -7.62
C LEU A 30 21.21 -12.46 -8.43
N THR A 31 22.28 -11.68 -8.25
CA THR A 31 23.52 -11.85 -9.02
C THR A 31 24.24 -13.14 -8.65
N ASN A 32 24.05 -13.63 -7.41
CA ASN A 32 24.81 -14.73 -6.85
C ASN A 32 23.93 -15.96 -6.57
N LEU A 33 22.72 -16.01 -7.16
CA LEU A 33 21.76 -17.11 -7.02
C LEU A 33 22.39 -18.47 -7.29
N PHE A 34 23.22 -18.58 -8.32
CA PHE A 34 23.85 -19.85 -8.71
C PHE A 34 24.96 -20.33 -7.77
N ARG A 35 25.35 -19.57 -6.74
CA ARG A 35 26.34 -20.04 -5.77
C ARG A 35 25.68 -20.94 -4.71
N PRO A 36 26.24 -22.13 -4.44
CA PRO A 36 25.64 -23.11 -3.53
C PRO A 36 25.47 -22.56 -2.10
N TRP A 37 26.37 -21.68 -1.65
CA TRP A 37 26.28 -21.04 -0.33
C TRP A 37 25.00 -20.22 -0.15
N ILE A 38 24.53 -19.53 -1.19
CA ILE A 38 23.31 -18.72 -1.11
C ILE A 38 22.07 -19.61 -0.96
N HIS A 39 22.04 -20.77 -1.62
CA HIS A 39 20.96 -21.73 -1.46
C HIS A 39 20.86 -22.27 -0.04
N PHE A 40 21.99 -22.57 0.62
CA PHE A 40 21.98 -22.98 2.03
C PHE A 40 21.41 -21.90 2.95
N VAL A 41 21.80 -20.64 2.73
CA VAL A 41 21.31 -19.50 3.53
C VAL A 41 19.80 -19.28 3.31
N ILE A 42 19.33 -19.26 2.06
CA ILE A 42 17.91 -19.10 1.73
C ILE A 42 17.08 -20.25 2.32
N SER A 43 17.56 -21.49 2.19
CA SER A 43 16.86 -22.66 2.73
C SER A 43 16.77 -22.61 4.26
N SER A 44 17.84 -22.21 4.93
CA SER A 44 17.86 -22.05 6.39
C SER A 44 16.86 -20.97 6.83
N ILE A 45 16.91 -19.79 6.19
CA ILE A 45 15.96 -18.70 6.46
C ILE A 45 14.51 -19.15 6.22
N SER A 46 14.25 -19.93 5.17
CA SER A 46 12.91 -20.42 4.88
C SER A 46 12.39 -21.39 5.95
N ILE A 47 13.25 -22.27 6.48
CA ILE A 47 12.89 -23.23 7.53
C ILE A 47 12.60 -22.50 8.84
N PHE A 48 13.52 -21.64 9.29
CA PHE A 48 13.32 -20.86 10.52
C PHE A 48 12.20 -19.84 10.39
N GLY A 49 12.06 -19.23 9.22
CA GLY A 49 10.97 -18.33 8.88
C GLY A 49 9.62 -19.02 8.95
N GLY A 50 9.50 -20.25 8.44
CA GLY A 50 8.29 -21.05 8.54
C GLY A 50 7.89 -21.39 9.98
N LEU A 51 8.87 -21.74 10.83
CA LEU A 51 8.63 -22.07 12.24
C LEU A 51 8.11 -20.87 13.05
N ILE A 52 8.59 -19.67 12.73
CA ILE A 52 8.25 -18.42 13.46
C ILE A 52 7.14 -17.64 12.74
N ALA A 53 6.71 -18.07 11.55
CA ALA A 53 5.81 -17.33 10.67
C ALA A 53 4.52 -16.88 11.38
N LEU A 54 3.86 -17.78 12.10
CA LEU A 54 2.60 -17.47 12.78
C LEU A 54 2.78 -16.39 13.86
N ASN A 55 3.81 -16.53 14.70
CA ASN A 55 4.14 -15.52 15.72
C ASN A 55 4.50 -14.18 15.09
N LEU A 56 5.23 -14.19 13.97
CA LEU A 56 5.61 -12.97 13.25
C LEU A 56 4.38 -12.25 12.68
N ILE A 57 3.43 -13.02 12.11
CA ILE A 57 2.17 -12.49 11.59
C ILE A 57 1.35 -11.86 12.72
N ASP A 58 1.21 -12.53 13.87
CA ASP A 58 0.47 -12.00 15.02
C ASP A 58 1.08 -10.72 15.58
N ILE A 59 2.42 -10.66 15.65
CA ILE A 59 3.15 -9.46 16.05
C ILE A 59 2.88 -8.33 15.06
N LEU A 60 2.99 -8.57 13.75
CA LEU A 60 2.74 -7.57 12.72
C LEU A 60 1.31 -7.04 12.75
N GLN A 61 0.31 -7.94 12.91
CA GLN A 61 -1.09 -7.55 13.06
C GLN A 61 -1.30 -6.71 14.31
N THR A 62 -0.71 -7.10 15.44
CA THR A 62 -0.81 -6.35 16.70
C THR A 62 -0.16 -4.97 16.58
N PHE A 63 1.00 -4.86 15.91
CA PHE A 63 1.64 -3.57 15.62
C PHE A 63 0.76 -2.70 14.73
N GLN A 64 0.24 -3.26 13.64
CA GLN A 64 -0.65 -2.56 12.72
C GLN A 64 -1.92 -2.05 13.43
N ASP A 65 -2.52 -2.87 14.28
CA ASP A 65 -3.69 -2.51 15.08
C ASP A 65 -3.39 -1.40 16.07
N ARG A 66 -2.24 -1.44 16.75
CA ARG A 66 -1.81 -0.39 17.67
C ARG A 66 -1.57 0.92 16.93
N PHE A 67 -0.90 0.89 15.78
CA PHE A 67 -0.70 2.06 14.92
C PHE A 67 -2.02 2.64 14.42
N THR A 68 -2.96 1.78 14.02
CA THR A 68 -4.27 2.19 13.51
C THR A 68 -5.15 2.77 14.62
N LYS A 69 -5.12 2.18 15.82
CA LYS A 69 -5.82 2.69 17.02
C LYS A 69 -5.26 4.02 17.50
N ALA A 70 -3.94 4.22 17.44
CA ALA A 70 -3.31 5.51 17.75
C ALA A 70 -3.74 6.63 16.78
N ARG A 71 -4.17 6.29 15.56
CA ARG A 71 -4.69 7.20 14.53
C ARG A 71 -6.18 6.96 14.23
N SER A 72 -6.98 6.69 15.26
CA SER A 72 -8.35 6.15 15.11
C SER A 72 -9.37 7.10 14.46
N GLY A 73 -9.26 8.42 14.67
CA GLY A 73 -10.27 9.38 14.19
C GLY A 73 -10.36 9.48 12.66
N SER A 74 -9.23 9.53 11.96
CA SER A 74 -9.19 9.68 10.49
C SER A 74 -9.23 8.34 9.75
N SER A 75 -8.68 7.28 10.36
CA SER A 75 -8.56 5.96 9.72
C SER A 75 -9.91 5.26 9.55
N LYS A 76 -10.81 5.38 10.54
CA LYS A 76 -12.17 4.81 10.48
C LYS A 76 -13.01 5.48 9.39
N VAL A 77 -12.97 6.82 9.33
CA VAL A 77 -13.70 7.59 8.32
C VAL A 77 -13.16 7.28 6.92
N ARG A 78 -11.84 7.18 6.76
CA ARG A 78 -11.23 6.83 5.47
C ARG A 78 -11.58 5.41 5.02
N ALA A 79 -11.56 4.44 5.94
CA ALA A 79 -11.94 3.06 5.64
C ALA A 79 -13.43 2.95 5.25
N ALA A 80 -14.31 3.66 5.95
CA ALA A 80 -15.72 3.75 5.58
C ALA A 80 -15.92 4.39 4.20
N LEU A 81 -15.17 5.45 3.89
CA LEU A 81 -15.21 6.14 2.59
C LEU A 81 -14.75 5.21 1.46
N GLN A 82 -13.67 4.45 1.66
CA GLN A 82 -13.17 3.48 0.68
C GLN A 82 -14.18 2.36 0.43
N ARG A 83 -14.80 1.82 1.48
CA ARG A 83 -15.81 0.79 1.37
C ARG A 83 -17.04 1.28 0.60
N MET A 84 -17.54 2.47 0.93
CA MET A 84 -18.66 3.07 0.20
C MET A 84 -18.30 3.33 -1.27
N ALA A 85 -17.15 3.95 -1.55
CA ALA A 85 -16.71 4.21 -2.92
C ALA A 85 -16.65 2.92 -3.77
N PHE A 86 -16.20 1.80 -3.19
CA PHE A 86 -16.17 0.52 -3.86
C PHE A 86 -17.56 -0.07 -4.11
N GLU A 87 -18.46 -0.03 -3.11
CA GLU A 87 -19.83 -0.51 -3.28
C GLU A 87 -20.60 0.31 -4.32
N TYR A 88 -20.43 1.64 -4.33
CA TYR A 88 -21.02 2.48 -5.37
C TYR A 88 -20.43 2.16 -6.75
N TRP A 89 -19.11 2.05 -6.88
CA TRP A 89 -18.50 1.70 -8.17
C TRP A 89 -19.07 0.41 -8.79
N LYS A 90 -19.36 -0.63 -7.99
CA LYS A 90 -19.96 -1.87 -8.52
C LYS A 90 -21.28 -1.66 -9.25
N LEU A 91 -22.06 -0.65 -8.88
CA LEU A 91 -23.33 -0.33 -9.52
C LEU A 91 -23.13 0.33 -10.89
N ASN A 92 -22.03 1.08 -11.10
CA ASN A 92 -21.66 1.70 -12.38
C ASN A 92 -20.17 1.49 -12.70
N PRO A 93 -19.77 0.26 -13.08
CA PRO A 93 -18.36 -0.12 -13.12
C PRO A 93 -17.58 0.47 -14.30
N ILE A 94 -18.24 0.69 -15.45
CA ILE A 94 -17.58 1.06 -16.69
C ILE A 94 -17.21 2.56 -16.70
N TRP A 95 -18.19 3.43 -16.46
CA TRP A 95 -18.06 4.88 -16.61
C TRP A 95 -17.93 5.64 -15.27
N GLY A 96 -18.29 5.02 -14.14
CA GLY A 96 -18.37 5.70 -12.85
C GLY A 96 -19.51 6.72 -12.79
N TYR A 97 -19.54 7.53 -11.73
CA TYR A 97 -20.63 8.49 -11.45
C TYR A 97 -20.37 9.90 -11.98
N GLY A 98 -19.17 10.20 -12.48
CA GLY A 98 -18.84 11.46 -13.17
C GLY A 98 -18.83 12.73 -12.32
N ARG A 99 -19.36 12.73 -11.08
CA ARG A 99 -19.36 13.87 -10.16
C ARG A 99 -19.07 13.45 -8.72
N LEU A 100 -18.50 14.38 -7.96
CA LEU A 100 -18.37 14.28 -6.50
C LEU A 100 -19.74 14.60 -5.88
N GLU A 101 -20.22 13.76 -4.96
CA GLU A 101 -21.43 14.05 -4.18
C GLU A 101 -21.20 15.33 -3.36
N GLU A 102 -22.08 16.34 -3.49
CA GLU A 102 -21.89 17.68 -2.89
C GLU A 102 -21.86 17.64 -1.35
N LYS A 103 -22.55 16.67 -0.74
CA LYS A 103 -22.48 16.38 0.70
C LYS A 103 -22.34 14.88 0.92
N GLY A 104 -21.25 14.48 1.59
CA GLY A 104 -21.12 13.10 2.05
C GLY A 104 -22.21 12.73 3.06
N PRO A 105 -22.59 11.45 3.19
CA PRO A 105 -23.47 10.96 4.24
C PRO A 105 -23.06 11.45 5.63
N ALA A 106 -24.02 11.68 6.54
CA ALA A 106 -23.74 12.09 7.93
C ALA A 106 -22.80 11.09 8.65
N ALA A 107 -22.86 9.81 8.28
CA ALA A 107 -21.96 8.75 8.75
C ALA A 107 -20.47 8.97 8.40
N LEU A 108 -20.18 9.77 7.38
CA LEU A 108 -18.82 10.13 6.93
C LEU A 108 -18.39 11.53 7.40
N GLY A 109 -19.15 12.15 8.31
CA GLY A 109 -18.89 13.51 8.77
C GLY A 109 -19.00 14.53 7.64
N PHE A 110 -19.96 14.33 6.72
CA PHE A 110 -20.18 15.16 5.53
C PHE A 110 -19.03 15.20 4.52
N LYS A 111 -18.05 14.29 4.64
CA LYS A 111 -16.91 14.24 3.72
C LYS A 111 -17.30 13.66 2.37
N GLN A 112 -16.98 14.40 1.32
CA GLN A 112 -17.26 14.04 -0.07
C GLN A 112 -16.54 12.75 -0.49
N ILE A 113 -17.30 11.81 -1.04
CA ILE A 113 -16.80 10.55 -1.61
C ILE A 113 -16.04 10.89 -2.90
N GLY A 114 -14.77 10.53 -2.97
CA GLY A 114 -13.90 10.78 -4.14
C GLY A 114 -12.98 12.01 -4.05
N SER A 115 -13.10 12.86 -3.02
CA SER A 115 -12.25 14.06 -2.84
C SER A 115 -10.79 13.74 -2.44
N HIS A 116 -10.56 12.55 -1.89
CA HIS A 116 -9.22 12.07 -1.57
C HIS A 116 -8.67 11.25 -2.73
N HIS A 117 -7.60 11.74 -3.38
CA HIS A 117 -6.87 11.07 -4.45
C HIS A 117 -6.37 9.68 -4.02
N THR A 118 -7.22 8.69 -4.21
CA THR A 118 -6.98 7.27 -3.96
C THR A 118 -7.60 6.52 -5.13
N TRP A 119 -7.09 5.33 -5.44
CA TRP A 119 -7.58 4.51 -6.56
C TRP A 119 -9.09 4.28 -6.51
N TYR A 120 -9.65 4.11 -5.31
CA TYR A 120 -11.10 4.01 -5.08
C TYR A 120 -11.89 5.27 -5.48
N GLY A 121 -11.31 6.46 -5.32
CA GLY A 121 -11.92 7.72 -5.78
C GLY A 121 -11.95 7.85 -7.29
N ILE A 122 -10.91 7.36 -7.98
CA ILE A 122 -10.86 7.33 -9.45
C ILE A 122 -11.87 6.31 -9.99
N LEU A 123 -11.95 5.11 -9.39
CA LEU A 123 -12.96 4.11 -9.73
C LEU A 123 -14.38 4.67 -9.58
N TYR A 124 -14.66 5.36 -8.47
CA TYR A 124 -15.98 5.93 -8.23
C TYR A 124 -16.34 7.02 -9.25
N THR A 125 -15.41 7.91 -9.58
CA THR A 125 -15.67 9.05 -10.47
C THR A 125 -15.66 8.70 -11.95
N HIS A 126 -14.71 7.87 -12.40
CA HIS A 126 -14.48 7.61 -13.83
C HIS A 126 -14.54 6.12 -14.23
N GLY A 127 -14.90 5.24 -13.29
CA GLY A 127 -15.01 3.81 -13.55
C GLY A 127 -13.68 3.15 -13.93
N ILE A 128 -13.77 1.98 -14.57
CA ILE A 128 -12.61 1.25 -15.09
C ILE A 128 -11.92 2.05 -16.20
N VAL A 129 -12.68 2.77 -17.03
CA VAL A 129 -12.13 3.51 -18.18
C VAL A 129 -11.17 4.61 -17.71
N GLY A 130 -11.58 5.44 -16.75
CA GLY A 130 -10.68 6.46 -16.21
C GLY A 130 -9.58 5.88 -15.33
N PHE A 131 -9.81 4.74 -14.67
CA PHE A 131 -8.75 4.05 -13.95
C PHE A 131 -7.64 3.60 -14.90
N VAL A 132 -7.97 2.98 -16.04
CA VAL A 132 -6.99 2.54 -17.04
C VAL A 132 -6.32 3.72 -17.77
N ALA A 133 -7.03 4.84 -17.98
CA ALA A 133 -6.45 6.00 -18.66
C ALA A 133 -5.49 6.82 -17.79
N LEU A 134 -5.63 6.77 -16.46
CA LEU A 134 -4.81 7.53 -15.50
C LEU A 134 -3.72 6.70 -14.81
N PHE A 135 -3.71 5.37 -15.01
CA PHE A 135 -2.71 4.46 -14.48
C PHE A 135 -1.51 4.34 -15.42
#